data_AF-A0A937Q6P1-F1
#
_entry.id   AF-A0A937Q6P1-F1
#
_cell.length_a   1.000
_cell.length_b   1.000
_cell.length_c   1.000
_cell.angle_alpha   90.00
_cell.angle_beta   90.00
_cell.angle_gamma   90.00
#
_symmetry.space_group_name_H-M   'P 1'
#
loop_
_entity.id
_entity.type
_entity.pdbx_description
1 polymer ?
#
loop_
_entity_poly.entity_id
_entity_poly.type
_entity_poly.pdbx_seq_one_letter_code
_entity_poly.pdbx_strand_id
1 'polypeptide(L)'
;MIGAEEDLKTLANSILDSYEMRVRTIYDLMDQAYHFFKSFEMEIEDMIVRLKDNLARTESLRKKDFDRMISDVMEHRYQREKEAEKSLMLFKEQENEMIGRLRNIILNGNRSSLEDIKAIKKDISIRQKEREKNIITALKRFQIEQEELRTGLKSLLSKGEDVKIKDFRIMLKSLRTQQSDHDAQLAKLLDDFDVIRTKVQTQWQAVARVSN
;
A
#
# COMPACT_ATOMS: atom_id res chain seq x y z
N MET A 1 42.83 1.15 22.96
CA MET A 1 41.44 1.68 23.06
C MET A 1 40.94 2.34 21.78
N ILE A 2 41.81 2.85 20.89
CA ILE A 2 41.41 3.51 19.62
C ILE A 2 40.70 2.55 18.64
N GLY A 3 41.10 1.27 18.56
CA GLY A 3 40.48 0.31 17.63
C GLY A 3 39.01 -0.05 17.92
N ALA A 4 38.60 -0.09 19.19
CA ALA A 4 37.23 -0.49 19.55
C ALA A 4 36.17 0.55 19.18
N GLU A 5 36.53 1.84 19.17
CA GLU A 5 35.64 2.95 18.79
C GLU A 5 35.44 2.99 17.26
N GLU A 6 36.52 2.71 16.51
CA GLU A 6 36.52 2.65 15.05
C GLU A 6 35.75 1.43 14.53
N ASP A 7 35.87 0.28 15.21
CA ASP A 7 35.08 -0.93 14.92
C ASP A 7 33.58 -0.71 15.20
N LEU A 8 33.23 -0.03 16.29
CA LEU A 8 31.83 0.32 16.63
C LEU A 8 31.21 1.26 15.60
N LYS A 9 31.96 2.27 15.15
CA LYS A 9 31.50 3.21 14.12
C LYS A 9 31.29 2.52 12.78
N THR A 10 32.19 1.61 12.42
CA THR A 10 32.08 0.79 11.20
C THR A 10 30.85 -0.11 11.24
N LEU A 11 30.61 -0.79 12.36
CA LEU A 11 29.41 -1.60 12.57
C LEU A 11 28.12 -0.76 12.48
N ALA A 12 28.10 0.42 13.10
CA ALA A 12 26.95 1.31 13.08
C ALA A 12 26.62 1.81 11.66
N ASN A 13 27.63 2.18 10.88
CA ASN A 13 27.47 2.55 9.48
C ASN A 13 26.92 1.38 8.65
N SER A 14 27.44 0.17 8.82
CA SER A 14 26.96 -1.02 8.11
C SER A 14 25.48 -1.34 8.41
N ILE A 15 25.06 -1.20 9.67
CA ILE A 15 23.65 -1.39 10.07
C ILE A 15 22.75 -0.33 9.41
N LEU A 16 23.20 0.92 9.37
CA LEU A 16 22.47 2.01 8.75
C LEU A 16 22.33 1.81 7.22
N ASP A 17 23.42 1.45 6.54
CA ASP A 17 23.40 1.19 5.09
C ASP A 17 22.45 0.03 4.75
N SER A 18 22.46 -1.03 5.56
CA SER A 18 21.53 -2.15 5.43
C SER A 18 20.07 -1.70 5.61
N TYR A 19 19.80 -0.84 6.59
CA TYR A 19 18.47 -0.28 6.80
C TYR A 19 18.01 0.60 5.62
N GLU A 20 18.86 1.50 5.15
CA GLU A 20 18.58 2.36 4.00
C GLU A 20 18.32 1.54 2.72
N MET A 21 19.12 0.50 2.48
CA MET A 21 18.89 -0.42 1.38
C MET A 21 17.53 -1.13 1.48
N ARG A 22 17.14 -1.58 2.68
CA ARG A 22 15.82 -2.19 2.91
C ARG A 22 14.69 -1.20 2.65
N VAL A 23 14.77 0.01 3.19
CA VAL A 23 13.77 1.07 2.98
C VAL A 23 13.59 1.34 1.49
N ARG A 24 14.70 1.51 0.78
CA ARG A 24 14.69 1.75 -0.67
C ARG A 24 14.05 0.59 -1.42
N THR A 25 14.41 -0.65 -1.11
CA THR A 25 13.84 -1.84 -1.75
C THR A 25 12.32 -1.91 -1.53
N ILE A 26 11.86 -1.67 -0.30
CA ILE A 26 10.43 -1.67 0.04
C ILE A 26 9.71 -0.56 -0.75
N TYR A 27 10.28 0.65 -0.76
CA TYR A 27 9.71 1.76 -1.52
C TYR A 27 9.63 1.44 -3.02
N ASP A 28 10.72 0.95 -3.62
CA ASP A 28 10.77 0.61 -5.05
C ASP A 28 9.73 -0.46 -5.42
N LEU A 29 9.52 -1.48 -4.56
CA LEU A 29 8.48 -2.49 -4.76
C LEU A 29 7.06 -1.91 -4.66
N MET A 30 6.83 -1.03 -3.69
CA MET A 30 5.53 -0.38 -3.48
C MET A 30 5.21 0.60 -4.63
N ASP A 31 6.21 1.32 -5.11
CA ASP A 31 6.12 2.23 -6.25
C ASP A 31 5.83 1.48 -7.55
N GLN A 32 6.54 0.36 -7.79
CA GLN A 32 6.24 -0.55 -8.91
C GLN A 32 4.81 -1.09 -8.85
N ALA A 33 4.35 -1.51 -7.67
CA ALA A 33 2.97 -2.00 -7.51
C ALA A 33 1.95 -0.89 -7.81
N TYR A 34 2.18 0.33 -7.33
CA TYR A 34 1.33 1.49 -7.64
C TYR A 34 1.27 1.77 -9.15
N HIS A 35 2.42 1.82 -9.82
CA HIS A 35 2.48 2.06 -11.26
C HIS A 35 1.84 0.93 -12.07
N PHE A 36 2.00 -0.32 -11.63
CA PHE A 36 1.30 -1.47 -12.22
C PHE A 36 -0.22 -1.30 -12.14
N PHE A 37 -0.76 -0.93 -10.97
CA PHE A 37 -2.21 -0.72 -10.83
C PHE A 37 -2.70 0.51 -11.62
N LYS A 38 -1.90 1.57 -11.68
CA LYS A 38 -2.19 2.74 -12.51
C LYS A 38 -2.24 2.40 -14.00
N SER A 39 -1.42 1.45 -14.46
CA SER A 39 -1.42 1.03 -15.87
C SER A 39 -2.76 0.44 -16.35
N PHE A 40 -3.61 -0.04 -15.44
CA PHE A 40 -4.96 -0.52 -15.76
C PHE A 40 -5.96 0.60 -16.10
N GLU A 41 -5.59 1.87 -15.89
CA GLU A 41 -6.45 3.01 -16.20
C GLU A 41 -6.95 3.00 -17.65
N MET A 42 -6.02 2.85 -18.59
CA MET A 42 -6.36 2.80 -20.02
C MET A 42 -7.24 1.58 -20.36
N GLU A 43 -7.01 0.44 -19.71
CA GLU A 43 -7.83 -0.77 -19.91
C GLU A 43 -9.28 -0.52 -19.44
N ILE A 44 -9.44 0.10 -18.26
CA ILE A 44 -10.75 0.42 -17.68
C ILE A 44 -11.49 1.45 -18.53
N GLU A 45 -10.80 2.51 -18.97
CA GLU A 45 -11.39 3.53 -19.84
C GLU A 45 -11.88 2.94 -21.16
N ASP A 46 -11.08 2.09 -21.82
CA ASP A 46 -11.49 1.36 -23.03
C ASP A 46 -12.74 0.50 -22.78
N MET A 47 -12.75 -0.27 -21.69
CA MET A 47 -13.90 -1.11 -21.33
C MET A 47 -15.17 -0.30 -21.08
N ILE A 48 -15.06 0.88 -20.45
CA ILE A 48 -16.19 1.79 -20.22
C ILE A 48 -16.74 2.33 -21.53
N VAL A 49 -15.86 2.76 -22.45
CA VAL A 49 -16.26 3.23 -23.79
C VAL A 49 -16.99 2.14 -24.55
N ARG A 50 -16.45 0.93 -24.59
CA ARG A 50 -17.08 -0.23 -25.24
C ARG A 50 -18.43 -0.57 -24.64
N LEU A 51 -18.56 -0.52 -23.32
CA LEU A 51 -19.82 -0.77 -22.63
C LEU A 51 -20.87 0.29 -22.97
N LYS A 52 -20.45 1.57 -23.05
CA LYS A 52 -21.31 2.68 -23.47
C LYS A 52 -21.84 2.48 -24.89
N ASP A 53 -20.97 2.07 -25.82
CA ASP A 53 -21.34 1.82 -27.20
C ASP A 53 -22.30 0.63 -27.34
N ASN A 54 -22.11 -0.43 -26.57
CA ASN A 54 -23.02 -1.58 -26.56
C ASN A 54 -24.41 -1.19 -26.03
N LEU A 55 -24.47 -0.44 -24.94
CA LEU A 55 -25.74 0.03 -24.37
C LEU A 55 -26.45 1.03 -25.30
N ALA A 56 -25.70 1.87 -26.02
CA ALA A 56 -26.26 2.82 -26.97
C ALA A 56 -26.90 2.12 -28.17
N ARG A 57 -26.21 1.09 -28.72
CA ARG A 57 -26.71 0.29 -29.85
C ARG A 57 -28.00 -0.46 -29.55
N THR A 58 -28.18 -0.90 -28.30
CA THR A 58 -29.35 -1.70 -27.90
C THR A 58 -30.52 -0.85 -27.39
N GLU A 59 -30.44 0.47 -27.56
CA GLU A 59 -31.39 1.46 -27.03
C GLU A 59 -31.65 1.33 -25.51
N SER A 60 -30.81 0.57 -24.80
CA SER A 60 -30.90 0.36 -23.35
C SER A 60 -30.29 1.55 -22.57
N LEU A 61 -29.64 2.48 -23.28
CA LEU A 61 -28.90 3.58 -22.70
C LEU A 61 -29.78 4.81 -22.42
N ARG A 62 -30.13 5.00 -21.15
CA ARG A 62 -30.37 6.36 -20.65
C ARG A 62 -29.03 7.03 -20.44
N LYS A 63 -28.51 7.69 -21.49
CA LYS A 63 -27.14 8.25 -21.53
C LYS A 63 -26.76 9.01 -20.26
N LYS A 64 -27.68 9.87 -19.77
CA LYS A 64 -27.50 10.63 -18.53
C LYS A 64 -27.32 9.76 -17.28
N ASP A 65 -28.04 8.65 -17.16
CA ASP A 65 -27.92 7.73 -16.02
C ASP A 65 -26.56 7.02 -16.05
N PHE A 66 -26.14 6.56 -17.23
CA PHE A 66 -24.84 5.90 -17.40
C PHE A 66 -23.68 6.86 -17.14
N ASP A 67 -23.69 8.04 -17.75
CA ASP A 67 -22.63 9.04 -17.60
C ASP A 67 -22.49 9.46 -16.12
N ARG A 68 -23.61 9.63 -15.40
CA ARG A 68 -23.58 9.89 -13.96
C ARG A 68 -22.95 8.74 -13.18
N MET A 69 -23.38 7.50 -13.43
CA MET A 69 -22.85 6.34 -12.71
C MET A 69 -21.35 6.12 -12.96
N ILE A 70 -20.89 6.34 -14.19
CA ILE A 70 -19.46 6.28 -14.51
C ILE A 70 -18.70 7.42 -13.83
N SER A 71 -19.24 8.64 -13.82
CA SER A 71 -18.62 9.76 -13.12
C SER A 71 -18.41 9.44 -11.64
N ASP A 72 -19.44 8.92 -10.96
CA ASP A 72 -19.37 8.56 -9.54
C ASP A 72 -18.28 7.50 -9.28
N VAL A 73 -18.16 6.49 -10.17
CA VAL A 73 -17.15 5.42 -10.05
C VAL A 73 -15.74 5.94 -10.30
N MET A 74 -15.57 6.78 -11.33
CA MET A 74 -14.26 7.33 -11.70
C MET A 74 -13.76 8.33 -10.65
N GLU A 75 -14.65 9.14 -10.07
CA GLU A 75 -14.31 10.05 -8.98
C GLU A 75 -13.84 9.28 -7.73
N HIS A 76 -14.59 8.23 -7.35
CA HIS A 76 -14.19 7.37 -6.23
C HIS A 76 -12.83 6.71 -6.48
N ARG A 77 -12.62 6.14 -7.68
CA ARG A 77 -11.35 5.53 -8.08
C ARG A 77 -10.19 6.52 -7.99
N TYR A 78 -10.38 7.72 -8.51
CA TYR A 78 -9.37 8.78 -8.48
C TYR A 78 -9.00 9.18 -7.04
N GLN A 79 -10.00 9.27 -6.15
CA GLN A 79 -9.76 9.56 -4.74
C GLN A 79 -8.90 8.46 -4.08
N ARG A 80 -9.16 7.19 -4.39
CA ARG A 80 -8.34 6.07 -3.88
C ARG A 80 -6.93 6.04 -4.43
N GLU A 81 -6.75 6.37 -5.72
CA GLU A 81 -5.43 6.53 -6.30
C GLU A 81 -4.65 7.61 -5.56
N LYS A 82 -5.28 8.77 -5.30
CA LYS A 82 -4.67 9.87 -4.55
C LYS A 82 -4.30 9.49 -3.12
N GLU A 83 -5.12 8.69 -2.45
CA GLU A 83 -4.82 8.16 -1.11
C GLU A 83 -3.59 7.23 -1.13
N ALA A 84 -3.48 6.36 -2.12
CA ALA A 84 -2.32 5.47 -2.30
C ALA A 84 -1.04 6.28 -2.62
N GLU A 85 -1.12 7.22 -3.56
CA GLU A 85 -0.03 8.12 -3.96
C GLU A 85 0.48 8.93 -2.76
N LYS A 86 -0.44 9.53 -1.99
CA LYS A 86 -0.10 10.28 -0.77
C LYS A 86 0.55 9.40 0.29
N SER A 87 0.07 8.17 0.48
CA SER A 87 0.65 7.22 1.44
C SER A 87 2.08 6.82 1.06
N LEU A 88 2.34 6.63 -0.24
CA LEU A 88 3.68 6.40 -0.80
C LEU A 88 4.64 7.56 -0.52
N MET A 89 4.21 8.79 -0.80
CA MET A 89 5.01 9.99 -0.54
C MET A 89 5.33 10.14 0.95
N LEU A 90 4.32 10.00 1.81
CA LEU A 90 4.50 10.09 3.26
C LEU A 90 5.45 9.03 3.79
N PHE A 91 5.34 7.78 3.32
CA PHE A 91 6.27 6.71 3.69
C PHE A 91 7.72 7.10 3.36
N LYS A 92 7.97 7.55 2.13
CA LYS A 92 9.31 7.94 1.67
C LYS A 92 9.89 9.09 2.50
N GLU A 93 9.12 10.15 2.71
CA GLU A 93 9.55 11.31 3.49
C GLU A 93 9.93 10.91 4.92
N GLN A 94 9.06 10.11 5.54
CA GLN A 94 9.21 9.69 6.93
C GLN A 94 10.37 8.70 7.16
N GLU A 95 10.66 7.83 6.20
CA GLU A 95 11.82 6.94 6.27
C GLU A 95 13.13 7.70 5.99
N ASN A 96 13.14 8.65 5.05
CA ASN A 96 14.30 9.52 4.80
C ASN A 96 14.64 10.39 6.02
N GLU A 97 13.62 10.94 6.70
CA GLU A 97 13.81 11.68 7.94
C GLU A 97 14.47 10.79 9.01
N MET A 98 14.04 9.53 9.12
CA MET A 98 14.60 8.57 10.07
C MET A 98 16.06 8.22 9.75
N ILE A 99 16.37 7.97 8.49
CA ILE A 99 17.75 7.73 8.02
C ILE A 99 18.64 8.95 8.35
N GLY A 100 18.13 10.17 8.13
CA GLY A 100 18.83 11.41 8.49
C GLY A 100 19.12 11.53 9.99
N ARG A 101 18.13 11.21 10.83
CA ARG A 101 18.31 11.19 12.30
C ARG A 101 19.35 10.16 12.74
N LEU A 102 19.31 8.96 12.18
CA LEU A 102 20.28 7.90 12.47
C LEU A 102 21.71 8.30 12.05
N ARG A 103 21.87 8.87 10.84
CA ARG A 103 23.16 9.40 10.37
C ARG A 103 23.73 10.44 11.32
N ASN A 104 22.91 11.40 11.75
CA ASN A 104 23.36 12.46 12.66
C ASN A 104 23.89 11.90 13.98
N ILE A 105 23.32 10.81 14.48
CA ILE A 105 23.72 10.22 15.75
C ILE A 105 25.02 9.44 15.62
N ILE A 106 25.16 8.69 14.54
CA ILE A 106 26.41 7.96 14.25
C ILE A 106 27.56 8.95 14.00
N LEU A 107 27.29 10.08 13.34
CA LEU A 107 28.28 11.13 13.08
C LEU A 107 28.65 11.92 14.36
N ASN A 108 27.69 12.17 15.24
CA ASN A 108 27.89 12.93 16.49
C ASN A 108 28.34 12.05 17.68
N GLY A 109 28.85 10.85 17.42
CA GLY A 109 28.98 9.66 18.28
C GLY A 109 29.58 9.78 19.69
N ASN A 110 29.88 10.97 20.20
CA ASN A 110 30.38 11.23 21.56
C ASN A 110 29.41 12.02 22.46
N ARG A 111 28.21 12.40 21.99
CA ARG A 111 27.23 13.17 22.79
C ARG A 111 25.87 12.50 23.00
N SER A 112 25.58 11.40 22.29
CA SER A 112 24.30 10.71 22.41
C SER A 112 24.36 9.69 23.54
N SER A 113 23.45 9.80 24.49
CA SER A 113 23.35 8.87 25.62
C SER A 113 22.83 7.50 25.17
N LEU A 114 23.10 6.45 25.95
CA LEU A 114 22.51 5.13 25.75
C LEU A 114 20.96 5.17 25.76
N GLU A 115 20.38 6.15 26.46
CA GLU A 115 18.94 6.39 26.50
C GLU A 115 18.42 6.92 25.16
N ASP A 116 19.16 7.80 24.49
CA ASP A 116 18.82 8.31 23.15
C ASP A 116 18.78 7.16 22.14
N ILE A 117 19.78 6.28 22.17
CA ILE A 117 19.85 5.10 21.28
C ILE A 117 18.67 4.15 21.54
N LYS A 118 18.30 3.91 22.81
CA LYS A 118 17.13 3.08 23.17
C LYS A 118 15.81 3.72 22.74
N ALA A 119 15.66 5.04 22.93
CA ALA A 119 14.48 5.78 22.51
C ALA A 119 14.29 5.69 21.00
N ILE A 120 15.37 5.80 20.24
CA ILE A 120 15.34 5.72 18.78
C ILE A 120 15.05 4.32 18.29
N LYS A 121 15.66 3.30 18.89
CA LYS A 121 15.31 1.90 18.56
C LYS A 121 13.82 1.64 18.77
N LYS A 122 13.24 2.18 19.84
CA LYS A 122 11.80 2.07 20.11
C LYS A 122 10.97 2.86 19.09
N ASP A 123 11.38 4.08 18.77
CA ASP A 123 10.72 4.94 17.78
C ASP A 123 10.74 4.32 16.38
N ILE A 124 11.88 3.76 15.95
CA ILE A 124 12.04 3.04 14.68
C ILE A 124 11.09 1.85 14.60
N SER A 125 11.10 0.97 15.62
CA SER A 125 10.27 -0.24 15.60
C SER A 125 8.77 0.07 15.58
N ILE A 126 8.33 1.10 16.30
CA ILE A 126 6.91 1.50 16.32
C ILE A 126 6.52 2.14 15.00
N ARG A 127 7.30 3.13 14.54
CA ARG A 127 6.96 3.90 13.34
C ARG A 127 7.04 3.08 12.07
N GLN A 128 8.04 2.21 11.91
CA GLN A 128 8.13 1.34 10.73
C GLN A 128 6.89 0.46 10.60
N LYS A 129 6.41 -0.11 11.71
CA LYS A 129 5.25 -0.98 11.72
C LYS A 129 3.97 -0.24 11.31
N GLU A 130 3.75 0.95 11.86
CA GLU A 130 2.59 1.78 11.50
C GLU A 130 2.67 2.27 10.05
N ARG A 131 3.85 2.71 9.60
CA ARG A 131 4.11 3.19 8.24
C ARG A 131 3.89 2.10 7.20
N GLU A 132 4.49 0.92 7.41
CA GLU A 132 4.28 -0.26 6.56
C GLU A 132 2.80 -0.65 6.53
N LYS A 133 2.11 -0.67 7.69
CA LYS A 133 0.68 -1.03 7.75
C LYS A 133 -0.17 -0.05 6.94
N ASN A 134 0.06 1.25 7.07
CA ASN A 134 -0.72 2.28 6.38
C ASN A 134 -0.59 2.16 4.85
N ILE A 135 0.64 2.05 4.35
CA ILE A 135 0.88 1.96 2.91
C ILE A 135 0.40 0.63 2.32
N ILE A 136 0.60 -0.49 3.02
CA ILE A 136 0.08 -1.80 2.59
C ILE A 136 -1.44 -1.75 2.51
N THR A 137 -2.10 -1.13 3.50
CA THR A 137 -3.56 -0.99 3.51
C THR A 137 -4.03 -0.17 2.31
N ALA A 138 -3.41 0.98 2.05
CA ALA A 138 -3.78 1.85 0.94
C ALA A 138 -3.59 1.17 -0.43
N LEU A 139 -2.43 0.52 -0.65
CA LEU A 139 -2.13 -0.20 -1.89
C LEU A 139 -3.04 -1.42 -2.08
N LYS A 140 -3.35 -2.15 -1.02
CA LYS A 140 -4.26 -3.31 -1.09
C LYS A 140 -5.69 -2.90 -1.41
N ARG A 141 -6.19 -1.84 -0.80
CA ARG A 141 -7.50 -1.26 -1.15
C ARG A 141 -7.54 -0.86 -2.60
N PHE A 142 -6.55 -0.10 -3.05
CA PHE A 142 -6.44 0.32 -4.45
C PHE A 142 -6.41 -0.89 -5.39
N GLN A 143 -5.61 -1.91 -5.08
CA GLN A 143 -5.55 -3.16 -5.85
C GLN A 143 -6.92 -3.84 -5.97
N ILE A 144 -7.59 -4.07 -4.84
CA ILE A 144 -8.87 -4.80 -4.79
C ILE A 144 -9.92 -4.05 -5.61
N GLU A 145 -10.07 -2.74 -5.40
CA GLU A 145 -11.08 -1.96 -6.11
C GLU A 145 -10.84 -1.93 -7.64
N GLN A 146 -9.59 -1.81 -8.08
CA GLN A 146 -9.26 -1.88 -9.51
C GLN A 146 -9.60 -3.24 -10.11
N GLU A 147 -9.25 -4.33 -9.42
CA GLU A 147 -9.49 -5.69 -9.92
C GLU A 147 -10.98 -6.04 -9.97
N GLU A 148 -11.74 -5.64 -8.94
CA GLU A 148 -13.18 -5.87 -8.90
C GLU A 148 -13.91 -5.09 -10.00
N LEU A 149 -13.56 -3.80 -10.18
CA LEU A 149 -14.12 -2.99 -11.26
C LEU A 149 -13.78 -3.61 -12.63
N ARG A 150 -12.52 -4.00 -12.83
CA ARG A 150 -12.07 -4.65 -14.06
C ARG A 150 -12.83 -5.94 -14.33
N THR A 151 -12.98 -6.78 -13.32
CA THR A 151 -13.71 -8.05 -13.42
C THR A 151 -15.19 -7.83 -13.72
N GLY A 152 -15.82 -6.86 -13.04
CA GLY A 152 -17.21 -6.46 -13.27
C GLY A 152 -17.44 -5.97 -14.70
N LEU A 153 -16.55 -5.11 -15.21
CA LEU A 153 -16.61 -4.62 -16.59
C LEU A 153 -16.42 -5.75 -17.60
N LYS A 154 -15.43 -6.64 -17.40
CA LYS A 154 -15.22 -7.83 -18.25
C LYS A 154 -16.46 -8.72 -18.30
N SER A 155 -17.09 -8.96 -17.15
CA SER A 155 -18.32 -9.76 -17.05
C SER A 155 -19.51 -9.12 -17.77
N LEU A 156 -19.62 -7.79 -17.77
CA LEU A 156 -20.66 -7.10 -18.54
C LEU A 156 -20.39 -7.15 -20.04
N LEU A 157 -19.14 -6.93 -20.44
CA LEU A 157 -18.74 -6.98 -21.85
C LEU A 157 -18.87 -8.39 -22.44
N SER A 158 -18.69 -9.45 -21.65
CA SER A 158 -18.92 -10.82 -22.11
C SER A 158 -20.39 -11.12 -22.44
N LYS A 159 -21.34 -10.29 -21.97
CA LYS A 159 -22.76 -10.38 -22.37
C LYS A 159 -23.05 -9.75 -23.74
N GLY A 160 -22.09 -9.04 -24.33
CA GLY A 160 -22.25 -8.43 -25.65
C GLY A 160 -23.42 -7.44 -25.72
N GLU A 161 -24.35 -7.68 -26.66
CA GLU A 161 -25.53 -6.86 -26.90
C GLU A 161 -26.68 -7.12 -25.90
N ASP A 162 -26.64 -8.21 -25.15
CA ASP A 162 -27.66 -8.51 -24.13
C ASP A 162 -27.50 -7.66 -22.86
N VAL A 163 -26.42 -6.88 -22.77
CA VAL A 163 -26.15 -6.05 -21.60
C VAL A 163 -27.18 -4.92 -21.48
N LYS A 164 -27.77 -4.80 -20.30
CA LYS A 164 -28.73 -3.73 -19.99
C LYS A 164 -28.16 -2.80 -18.93
N ILE A 165 -28.67 -1.58 -18.88
CA ILE A 165 -28.31 -0.61 -17.84
C ILE A 165 -28.57 -1.15 -16.41
N LYS A 166 -29.54 -2.07 -16.27
CA LYS A 166 -29.82 -2.77 -15.01
C LYS A 166 -28.67 -3.67 -14.57
N ASP A 167 -28.01 -4.37 -15.50
CA ASP A 167 -26.85 -5.22 -15.19
C ASP A 167 -25.70 -4.38 -14.65
N PHE A 168 -25.45 -3.23 -15.28
CA PHE A 168 -24.44 -2.28 -14.82
C PHE A 168 -24.75 -1.78 -13.39
N ARG A 169 -26.01 -1.42 -13.09
CA ARG A 169 -26.42 -1.06 -11.73
C ARG A 169 -26.24 -2.18 -10.71
N ILE A 170 -26.51 -3.43 -11.09
CA ILE A 170 -26.32 -4.59 -10.20
C ILE A 170 -24.83 -4.76 -9.89
N MET A 171 -23.98 -4.66 -10.90
CA MET A 171 -22.53 -4.71 -10.73
C MET A 171 -22.02 -3.59 -9.80
N LEU A 172 -22.48 -2.34 -9.98
CA LEU A 172 -22.09 -1.26 -9.06
C LEU A 172 -22.55 -1.48 -7.62
N LYS A 173 -23.72 -2.12 -7.42
CA LYS A 173 -24.18 -2.47 -6.08
C LYS A 173 -23.32 -3.57 -5.46
N SER A 174 -22.94 -4.59 -6.23
CA SER A 174 -22.09 -5.66 -5.70
C SER A 174 -20.72 -5.13 -5.29
N LEU A 175 -20.12 -4.24 -6.09
CA LEU A 175 -18.86 -3.57 -5.75
C LEU A 175 -18.94 -2.85 -4.40
N ARG A 176 -20.01 -2.07 -4.17
CA ARG A 176 -20.19 -1.34 -2.90
C ARG A 176 -20.34 -2.26 -1.70
N THR A 177 -21.02 -3.41 -1.86
CA THR A 177 -21.17 -4.39 -0.77
C THR A 177 -19.84 -5.09 -0.48
N GLN A 178 -19.13 -5.52 -1.53
CA GLN A 178 -17.84 -6.21 -1.40
C GLN A 178 -16.78 -5.32 -0.75
N GLN A 179 -16.78 -4.02 -1.06
CA GLN A 179 -15.83 -3.06 -0.49
C GLN A 179 -15.88 -3.02 1.05
N SER A 180 -17.08 -3.04 1.64
CA SER A 180 -17.25 -3.06 3.11
C SER A 180 -16.72 -4.36 3.73
N ASP A 181 -16.94 -5.49 3.08
CA ASP A 181 -16.51 -6.80 3.56
C ASP A 181 -14.98 -6.94 3.45
N HIS A 182 -14.40 -6.45 2.35
CA HIS A 182 -12.96 -6.47 2.13
C HIS A 182 -12.19 -5.57 3.10
N ASP A 183 -12.75 -4.42 3.47
CA ASP A 183 -12.14 -3.56 4.49
C ASP A 183 -12.03 -4.27 5.85
N ALA A 184 -13.08 -4.98 6.26
CA ALA A 184 -13.07 -5.75 7.50
C ALA A 184 -12.09 -6.93 7.44
N GLN A 185 -12.05 -7.65 6.31
CA GLN A 185 -11.14 -8.77 6.10
C GLN A 185 -9.68 -8.33 6.06
N LEU A 186 -9.38 -7.21 5.40
CA LEU A 186 -8.04 -6.64 5.31
C LEU A 186 -7.54 -6.21 6.69
N ALA A 187 -8.38 -5.55 7.48
CA ALA A 187 -8.04 -5.19 8.86
C ALA A 187 -7.65 -6.42 9.68
N LYS A 188 -8.48 -7.48 9.63
CA LYS A 188 -8.22 -8.73 10.32
C LYS A 188 -6.92 -9.41 9.86
N LEU A 189 -6.69 -9.50 8.55
CA LEU A 189 -5.48 -10.12 8.00
C LEU A 189 -4.21 -9.39 8.45
N LEU A 190 -4.24 -8.06 8.47
CA LEU A 190 -3.12 -7.24 8.93
C LEU A 190 -2.85 -7.43 10.43
N ASP A 191 -3.89 -7.60 11.23
CA ASP A 191 -3.76 -7.90 12.65
C ASP A 191 -3.19 -9.32 12.88
N ASP A 192 -3.63 -10.31 12.09
CA ASP A 192 -3.10 -11.68 12.13
C ASP A 192 -1.59 -11.71 11.77
N PHE A 193 -1.18 -10.97 10.74
CA PHE A 193 0.23 -10.82 10.39
C PHE A 193 1.04 -10.20 11.53
N ASP A 194 0.47 -9.24 12.24
CA ASP A 194 1.12 -8.57 13.34
C ASP A 194 1.35 -9.50 14.55
N VAL A 195 0.37 -10.35 14.84
CA VAL A 195 0.49 -11.42 15.84
C VAL A 195 1.62 -12.38 15.46
N ILE A 196 1.65 -12.86 14.21
CA ILE A 196 2.69 -13.77 13.72
C ILE A 196 4.07 -13.11 13.82
N ARG A 197 4.20 -11.86 13.37
CA ARG A 197 5.45 -11.09 13.43
C ARG A 197 5.96 -10.97 14.86
N THR A 198 5.08 -10.64 15.80
CA THR A 198 5.40 -10.51 17.23
C THR A 198 5.88 -11.86 17.81
N LYS A 199 5.22 -12.96 17.43
CA LYS A 199 5.61 -14.31 17.85
C LYS A 199 7.00 -14.69 17.33
N VAL A 200 7.27 -14.46 16.04
CA VAL A 200 8.57 -14.71 15.41
C VAL A 200 9.67 -13.88 16.09
N GLN A 201 9.42 -12.58 16.32
CA GLN A 201 10.35 -11.70 17.01
C GLN A 201 10.67 -12.18 18.43
N THR A 202 9.65 -12.66 19.17
CA THR A 202 9.83 -13.21 20.52
C THR A 202 10.69 -14.48 20.49
N GLN A 203 10.45 -15.38 19.53
CA GLN A 203 11.26 -16.60 19.36
C GLN A 203 12.71 -16.28 18.99
N TRP A 204 12.94 -15.33 18.09
CA TRP A 204 14.29 -14.87 17.74
C TRP A 204 15.03 -14.28 18.94
N GLN A 205 14.36 -13.50 19.78
CA GLN A 205 14.97 -12.97 21.01
C GLN A 205 15.32 -14.07 22.01
N ALA A 206 14.51 -15.13 22.10
CA ALA A 206 14.81 -16.28 22.93
C ALA A 206 16.05 -17.03 22.45
N VAL A 207 16.17 -17.28 21.14
CA VAL A 207 17.33 -17.95 20.53
C VAL A 207 18.61 -17.13 20.72
N ALA A 208 18.54 -15.81 20.50
CA ALA A 208 19.68 -14.91 20.69
C ALA A 208 20.16 -14.82 22.15
N ARG A 209 19.28 -15.08 23.13
CA ARG A 209 19.65 -15.14 24.56
C ARG A 209 20.30 -16.46 24.97
N VAL A 210 20.02 -17.55 24.27
CA VAL A 210 20.60 -18.88 24.53
C VAL A 210 21.98 -19.03 23.88
N SER A 211 22.33 -18.15 22.95
CA SER A 211 23.58 -18.19 22.18
C SER A 211 24.68 -17.25 22.72
N ASN A 212 24.46 -16.61 23.88
CA ASN A 212 25.43 -15.77 24.60
C ASN A 212 25.81 -16.39 25.94
#